data_AF-A0A832ZBA6-F1
#
_entry.id   AF-A0A832ZBA6-F1
#
_cell.length_a   1.000
_cell.length_b   1.000
_cell.length_c   1.000
_cell.angle_alpha   90.00
_cell.angle_beta   90.00
_cell.angle_gamma   90.00
#
_symmetry.space_group_name_H-M   'P 1'
#
loop_
_entity.id
_entity.type
_entity.pdbx_description
1 polymer ?
#
loop_
_entity_poly.entity_id
_entity_poly.type
_entity_poly.pdbx_seq_one_letter_code
_entity_poly.pdbx_strand_id
1 'polypeptide(L)'
;MGKAKPKICEICGAEIRGQGHTVRIEGAELLVCSSCYRKYGKKKPGTFSIMPTGREPKRTYKPRPKPQSTPRPQKPLYTEDIVEEYAEIVSEAIRRSGLSYEELSHRVGL
;
A
#
# COMPACT_ATOMS: atom_id res chain seq x y z
N MET A 1 -24.07 -38.57 -28.50
CA MET A 1 -23.50 -37.20 -28.47
C MET A 1 -22.69 -37.02 -27.20
N GLY A 2 -21.36 -36.88 -27.29
CA GLY A 2 -20.52 -36.67 -26.11
C GLY A 2 -20.86 -35.32 -25.46
N LYS A 3 -21.25 -35.34 -24.18
CA LYS A 3 -21.51 -34.10 -23.43
C LYS A 3 -20.19 -33.33 -23.37
N ALA A 4 -20.17 -32.13 -23.93
CA ALA A 4 -19.02 -31.24 -23.86
C ALA A 4 -18.67 -31.02 -22.38
N LYS A 5 -17.38 -31.18 -22.03
CA LYS A 5 -16.91 -30.96 -20.66
C LYS A 5 -17.30 -29.53 -20.23
N PRO A 6 -17.86 -29.34 -19.02
CA PRO A 6 -18.23 -28.01 -18.55
C PRO A 6 -16.97 -27.15 -18.40
N LYS A 7 -17.03 -25.93 -18.92
CA LYS A 7 -15.97 -24.93 -18.72
C LYS A 7 -16.10 -24.39 -17.30
N ILE A 8 -15.01 -24.34 -16.54
CA ILE A 8 -15.00 -23.91 -15.14
C ILE A 8 -14.27 -22.57 -15.03
N CYS A 9 -14.79 -21.68 -14.18
CA CYS A 9 -14.17 -20.39 -13.87
C CYS A 9 -12.96 -20.58 -12.95
N GLU A 10 -11.80 -20.07 -13.36
CA GLU A 10 -10.55 -20.20 -12.58
C GLU A 10 -10.48 -19.28 -11.36
N ILE A 11 -11.40 -18.32 -11.22
CA ILE A 11 -11.48 -17.43 -10.05
C ILE A 11 -12.44 -17.97 -8.98
N CYS A 12 -13.61 -18.49 -9.37
CA CYS A 12 -14.67 -18.84 -8.41
C CYS A 12 -15.13 -20.29 -8.50
N GLY A 13 -14.54 -21.11 -9.37
CA GLY A 13 -14.89 -22.53 -9.55
C GLY A 13 -16.27 -22.80 -10.14
N ALA A 14 -17.03 -21.76 -10.51
CA ALA A 14 -18.37 -21.93 -11.06
C ALA A 14 -18.33 -22.40 -12.52
N GLU A 15 -19.31 -23.22 -12.92
CA GLU A 15 -19.50 -23.58 -14.32
C GLU A 15 -19.87 -22.34 -15.15
N ILE A 16 -19.13 -22.14 -16.24
CA ILE A 16 -19.36 -21.07 -17.19
C ILE A 16 -20.51 -21.48 -18.10
N ARG A 17 -21.68 -20.91 -17.86
CA ARG A 17 -22.86 -21.02 -18.73
C ARG A 17 -22.78 -19.95 -19.81
N GLY A 18 -22.44 -20.33 -21.03
CA GLY A 18 -22.31 -19.42 -22.18
C GLY A 18 -20.84 -19.13 -22.56
N GLN A 19 -20.57 -17.88 -22.96
CA GLN A 19 -19.21 -17.46 -23.35
C GLN A 19 -18.35 -17.21 -22.11
N GLY A 20 -17.19 -17.88 -22.03
CA GLY A 20 -16.15 -17.56 -21.04
C GLY A 20 -15.33 -16.35 -21.49
N HIS A 21 -14.80 -15.59 -20.53
CA HIS A 21 -13.97 -14.43 -20.81
C HIS A 21 -12.54 -14.71 -20.39
N THR A 22 -11.57 -14.36 -21.24
CA THR A 22 -10.15 -14.44 -20.89
C THR A 22 -9.71 -13.12 -20.26
N VAL A 23 -9.13 -13.16 -19.07
CA VAL A 23 -8.59 -11.99 -18.36
C VAL A 23 -7.13 -12.21 -18.01
N ARG A 24 -6.33 -11.15 -18.01
CA ARG A 24 -4.93 -11.21 -17.60
C ARG A 24 -4.75 -10.61 -16.21
N ILE A 25 -4.43 -11.45 -15.24
CA ILE A 25 -4.18 -11.06 -13.84
C ILE A 25 -2.74 -11.46 -13.52
N GLU A 26 -1.93 -10.49 -13.09
CA GLU A 26 -0.52 -10.72 -12.68
C GLU A 26 0.34 -11.46 -13.73
N GLY A 27 0.02 -11.25 -15.01
CA GLY A 27 0.77 -11.83 -16.12
C GLY A 27 0.23 -13.18 -16.60
N ALA A 28 -0.63 -13.85 -15.84
CA ALA A 28 -1.31 -15.09 -16.23
C ALA A 28 -2.64 -14.81 -16.93
N GLU A 29 -2.93 -15.55 -18.00
CA GLU A 29 -4.21 -15.53 -18.71
C GLU A 29 -5.15 -16.56 -18.09
N LEU A 30 -6.33 -16.10 -17.66
CA LEU A 30 -7.31 -16.92 -16.94
C LEU A 30 -8.67 -16.92 -17.64
N LEU A 31 -9.35 -18.07 -17.66
CA LEU A 31 -10.71 -18.23 -18.14
C LEU A 31 -11.73 -18.04 -17.01
N VAL A 32 -12.59 -17.05 -17.14
CA VAL A 32 -13.52 -16.64 -16.07
C VAL A 32 -14.97 -16.53 -16.53
N CYS A 33 -15.91 -16.76 -15.61
CA CYS A 33 -17.35 -16.56 -15.86
C CYS A 33 -17.69 -15.06 -15.97
N SER A 34 -18.84 -14.71 -16.54
CA SER A 34 -19.24 -13.31 -16.73
C SER A 34 -19.37 -12.52 -15.43
N SER A 35 -19.67 -13.16 -14.30
CA SER A 35 -19.70 -12.49 -13.00
C SER A 35 -18.29 -12.12 -12.51
N CYS A 36 -17.32 -13.02 -12.66
CA CYS A 36 -15.91 -12.76 -12.36
C CYS A 36 -15.30 -11.79 -13.37
N TYR A 37 -15.65 -11.88 -14.65
CA TYR A 37 -15.26 -10.90 -15.67
C TYR A 37 -15.76 -9.49 -15.33
N ARG A 38 -17.00 -9.33 -14.85
CA ARG A 38 -17.50 -8.01 -14.43
C ARG A 38 -16.76 -7.45 -13.21
N LYS A 39 -16.31 -8.33 -12.30
CA LYS A 39 -15.59 -7.95 -11.08
C LYS A 39 -14.11 -7.64 -11.36
N TYR A 40 -13.45 -8.47 -12.16
CA TYR A 40 -11.99 -8.48 -12.32
C TYR A 40 -11.52 -8.14 -13.74
N GLY A 41 -12.39 -8.25 -14.74
CA GLY A 41 -12.08 -8.07 -16.17
C GLY A 41 -12.19 -6.65 -16.70
N LYS A 42 -12.72 -5.67 -15.93
CA LYS A 42 -12.72 -4.26 -16.34
C LYS A 42 -11.34 -3.62 -16.13
N LYS A 43 -10.43 -3.87 -17.07
CA LYS A 43 -9.37 -2.92 -17.41
C LYS A 43 -9.48 -2.63 -18.90
N LYS A 44 -9.66 -1.35 -19.24
CA LYS A 44 -9.50 -0.85 -20.62
C LYS A 44 -8.16 -1.38 -21.16
N PRO A 45 -8.06 -1.70 -22.47
CA PRO A 45 -6.82 -2.22 -23.01
C PRO A 45 -5.70 -1.21 -22.73
N GLY A 46 -4.74 -1.61 -21.90
CA GLY A 46 -3.47 -0.90 -21.72
C GLY A 46 -3.18 -0.20 -20.39
N THR A 47 -3.97 -0.31 -19.30
CA THR A 47 -3.54 0.35 -18.04
C THR A 47 -4.03 -0.30 -16.75
N PHE A 48 -3.07 -0.68 -15.90
CA PHE A 48 -3.24 -1.14 -14.52
C PHE A 48 -3.57 0.04 -13.58
N SER A 49 -4.76 0.63 -13.69
CA SER A 49 -5.16 1.68 -12.75
C SER A 49 -6.65 1.63 -12.44
N ILE A 50 -6.97 1.42 -11.16
CA ILE A 50 -8.30 1.51 -10.59
C ILE A 50 -8.64 3.00 -10.47
N MET A 51 -9.24 3.60 -11.50
CA MET A 51 -9.87 4.92 -11.34
C MET A 51 -11.28 4.95 -11.93
N PRO A 52 -12.24 5.64 -11.29
CA PRO A 52 -13.64 5.60 -11.69
C PRO A 52 -13.83 6.28 -13.05
N THR A 53 -14.39 5.55 -14.01
CA THR A 53 -14.75 6.10 -15.33
C THR A 53 -16.12 6.76 -15.26
N GLY A 54 -16.12 8.06 -14.97
CA GLY A 54 -17.29 8.91 -14.98
C GLY A 54 -16.90 10.34 -14.62
N ARG A 55 -16.15 11.01 -15.51
CA ARG A 55 -15.96 12.46 -15.45
C ARG A 55 -16.09 13.02 -16.85
N GLU A 56 -17.00 13.99 -17.00
CA GLU A 56 -17.14 14.85 -18.17
C GLU A 56 -15.78 15.39 -18.62
N PRO A 57 -15.62 15.76 -19.91
CA PRO A 57 -14.37 16.35 -20.39
C PRO A 57 -14.01 17.57 -19.54
N LYS A 58 -12.98 17.42 -18.69
CA LYS A 58 -12.44 18.52 -17.90
C LYS A 58 -11.98 19.59 -18.90
N ARG A 59 -12.49 20.82 -18.74
CA ARG A 59 -11.96 22.03 -19.39
C ARG A 59 -10.44 21.97 -19.35
N THR A 60 -9.80 22.17 -20.50
CA THR A 60 -8.35 22.27 -20.63
C THR A 60 -7.87 23.48 -19.85
N TYR A 61 -7.48 23.26 -18.59
CA TYR A 61 -6.84 24.29 -17.80
C TYR A 61 -5.40 24.44 -18.27
N LYS A 62 -5.01 25.64 -18.73
CA LYS A 62 -3.62 25.95 -19.05
C LYS A 62 -2.77 25.71 -17.80
N PRO A 63 -1.68 24.94 -17.85
CA PRO A 63 -0.87 24.68 -16.67
C PRO A 63 -0.30 26.01 -16.17
N ARG A 64 -0.65 26.39 -14.94
CA ARG A 64 -0.02 27.51 -14.25
C ARG A 64 1.44 27.11 -13.94
N PRO A 65 2.42 28.01 -14.12
CA PRO A 65 3.81 27.70 -13.80
C PRO A 65 3.90 27.23 -12.35
N LYS A 66 4.50 26.04 -12.15
CA LYS A 66 4.74 25.51 -10.81
C LYS A 66 5.74 26.43 -10.11
N PRO A 67 5.48 26.87 -8.86
CA PRO A 67 6.49 27.57 -8.10
C PRO A 67 7.73 26.68 -7.96
N GLN A 68 8.91 27.25 -8.19
CA GLN A 68 10.18 26.55 -7.96
C GLN A 68 10.20 26.09 -6.51
N SER A 69 10.43 24.79 -6.28
CA SER A 69 10.59 24.27 -4.92
C SER A 69 11.83 24.90 -4.31
N THR A 70 11.65 25.67 -3.24
CA THR A 70 12.78 26.11 -2.43
C THR A 70 13.48 24.87 -1.85
N PRO A 71 14.82 24.81 -1.87
CA PRO A 71 15.55 23.73 -1.22
C PRO A 71 15.15 23.69 0.25
N ARG A 72 14.70 22.54 0.73
CA ARG A 72 14.48 22.35 2.16
C ARG A 72 15.85 22.39 2.85
N PRO A 73 16.02 23.14 3.95
CA PRO A 73 17.26 23.08 4.71
C PRO A 73 17.48 21.64 5.16
N GLN A 74 18.62 21.07 4.78
CA GLN A 74 19.03 19.75 5.26
C GLN A 74 19.37 19.89 6.74
N LYS A 75 18.74 19.09 7.59
CA LYS A 75 19.17 18.99 8.99
C LYS A 75 20.57 18.35 9.00
N PRO A 76 21.50 18.84 9.83
CA PRO A 76 22.76 18.16 10.03
C PRO A 76 22.48 16.74 10.53
N LEU A 77 23.20 15.77 9.98
CA LEU A 77 23.22 14.42 10.53
C LEU A 77 23.97 14.50 11.86
N TYR A 78 23.28 14.21 12.96
CA TYR A 78 23.94 14.00 14.24
C TYR A 78 24.59 12.63 14.19
N THR A 79 25.92 12.59 14.18
CA THR A 79 26.69 11.37 14.40
C THR A 79 27.08 11.36 15.88
N GLU A 80 26.13 11.01 16.73
CA GLU A 80 26.45 10.70 18.12
C GLU A 80 27.05 9.29 18.16
N ASP A 81 28.14 9.13 18.90
CA ASP A 81 28.76 7.83 19.11
C ASP A 81 27.84 6.97 19.98
N ILE A 82 27.66 5.70 19.60
CA ILE A 82 26.87 4.75 20.37
C ILE A 82 27.69 4.36 21.61
N VAL A 83 27.17 4.67 22.80
CA VAL A 83 27.77 4.26 24.07
C VAL A 83 27.37 2.82 24.37
N GLU A 84 28.33 1.90 24.42
CA GLU A 84 28.07 0.47 24.65
C GLU A 84 27.46 0.22 26.05
N GLU A 85 27.90 0.97 27.07
CA GLU A 85 27.48 0.83 28.46
C GLU A 85 26.29 1.72 28.85
N TYR A 86 25.53 2.24 27.87
CA TYR A 86 24.42 3.17 28.12
C TYR A 86 23.43 2.67 29.18
N ALA A 87 23.08 1.38 29.12
CA ALA A 87 22.14 0.76 30.05
C ALA A 87 22.65 0.77 31.51
N GLU A 88 23.96 0.57 31.71
CA GLU A 88 24.57 0.53 33.04
C GLU A 88 24.61 1.93 33.64
N ILE A 89 25.04 2.93 32.86
CA ILE A 89 25.11 4.33 33.26
C ILE A 89 23.73 4.84 33.70
N VAL A 90 22.70 4.57 32.89
CA VAL A 90 21.33 5.00 33.20
C VAL A 90 20.81 4.26 34.43
N SER A 91 21.05 2.95 34.54
CA SER A 91 20.60 2.15 35.68
C SER A 91 21.24 2.62 37.00
N GLU A 92 22.53 2.94 36.99
CA GLU A 92 23.23 3.48 38.16
C GLU A 92 22.67 4.85 38.55
N ALA A 93 22.44 5.73 37.58
CA ALA A 93 21.87 7.05 37.82
C ALA A 93 20.47 6.97 38.45
N ILE A 94 19.63 6.05 37.96
CA ILE A 94 18.28 5.81 38.53
C ILE A 94 18.41 5.33 39.98
N ARG A 95 19.25 4.32 40.25
CA ARG A 95 19.45 3.81 41.62
C ARG A 95 19.96 4.89 42.56
N ARG A 96 20.90 5.71 42.10
CA ARG A 96 21.48 6.83 42.87
C ARG A 96 20.49 7.96 43.12
N SER A 97 19.51 8.14 42.25
CA SER A 97 18.47 9.16 42.45
C SER A 97 17.54 8.85 43.63
N GLY A 98 17.44 7.58 44.04
CA GLY A 98 16.56 7.14 45.13
C GLY A 98 15.07 7.34 44.85
N LEU A 99 14.70 7.63 43.60
CA LEU A 99 13.32 7.84 43.17
C LEU A 99 12.69 6.51 42.76
N SER A 100 11.39 6.38 43.01
CA SER A 100 10.59 5.34 42.38
C SER A 100 10.48 5.60 40.87
N TYR A 101 10.16 4.55 40.11
CA TYR A 101 9.99 4.66 38.65
C TYR A 101 8.92 5.69 38.26
N GLU A 102 7.83 5.75 39.01
CA GLU A 102 6.71 6.68 38.81
C GLU A 102 7.13 8.13 39.06
N GLU A 103 7.84 8.41 40.17
CA GLU A 103 8.34 9.75 40.45
C GLU A 103 9.36 10.22 39.40
N LEU A 104 10.21 9.31 38.95
CA LEU A 104 11.20 9.60 37.92
C LEU A 104 10.52 9.94 36.59
N SER A 105 9.52 9.15 36.15
CA SER A 105 8.83 9.37 34.88
C SER A 105 8.12 10.73 34.85
N HIS A 106 7.40 11.07 35.93
CA HIS A 106 6.78 12.37 36.09
C HIS A 106 7.77 13.54 36.02
N ARG A 107 8.98 13.36 36.53
CA ARG A 107 10.02 14.41 36.52
C ARG A 107 10.67 14.60 35.15
N VAL A 108 10.87 13.53 34.39
CA VAL A 108 11.50 13.60 33.05
C VAL A 108 10.50 13.79 31.92
N GLY A 109 9.19 13.73 32.21
CA GLY A 109 8.13 13.94 31.23
C GLY A 109 7.85 12.72 30.35
N LEU A 110 8.07 11.51 30.90
CA LEU A 110 7.65 10.23 30.33
C LEU A 110 6.26 9.86 30.86
#